data_AF-A0A376P772-F1
#
_entry.id   AF-A0A376P772-F1
#
_cell.length_a   1.000
_cell.length_b   1.000
_cell.length_c   1.000
_cell.angle_alpha   90.00
_cell.angle_beta   90.00
_cell.angle_gamma   90.00
#
_symmetry.space_group_name_H-M   'P 1'
#
loop_
_entity.id
_entity.type
_entity.pdbx_description
1 polymer ?
#
loop_
_entity_poly.entity_id
_entity_poly.type
_entity_poly.pdbx_seq_one_letter_code
_entity_poly.pdbx_strand_id
1 'polypeptide(L)' 'MSSHDLNHTLRHAHRAWLLKGGKMLASGRREEVLTPPNLAQAYGMNFRRLDIEGHRMLISTI' A
#
# COMPACT_ATOMS: atom_id res chain seq x y z
N MET A 1 9.29 -11.10 3.39
CA MET A 1 7.97 -11.49 3.92
C MET A 1 6.90 -10.97 2.97
N SER A 2 5.93 -11.80 2.59
CA SER A 2 4.70 -11.35 1.93
C SER A 2 3.66 -11.05 3.00
N SER A 3 3.17 -9.82 3.07
CA SER A 3 2.07 -9.45 3.97
C SER A 3 0.86 -9.05 3.15
N HIS A 4 -0.32 -9.47 3.59
CA HIS A 4 -1.60 -9.08 2.99
C HIS A 4 -2.22 -7.87 3.69
N ASP A 5 -1.66 -7.45 4.84
CA ASP A 5 -2.09 -6.26 5.56
C ASP A 5 -1.25 -5.06 5.11
N LEU A 6 -1.90 -4.15 4.39
CA LEU A 6 -1.32 -2.91 3.90
C LEU A 6 -0.84 -2.00 5.03
N ASN A 7 -1.59 -1.92 6.14
CA ASN A 7 -1.27 -1.05 7.28
C ASN A 7 -0.13 -1.62 8.12
N HIS A 8 -0.06 -2.94 8.27
CA HIS A 8 1.11 -3.60 8.84
C HIS A 8 2.37 -3.29 8.02
N THR A 9 2.29 -3.46 6.70
CA THR A 9 3.41 -3.16 5.79
C THR A 9 3.81 -1.68 5.86
N LEU A 10 2.83 -0.77 5.87
CA LEU A 10 3.05 0.68 5.96
C LEU A 10 3.79 1.08 7.25
N ARG A 11 3.53 0.39 8.36
CA ARG A 11 4.16 0.67 9.65
C ARG A 11 5.58 0.12 9.75
N HIS A 12 5.80 -1.11 9.32
CA HIS A 12 7.01 -1.85 9.69
C HIS A 12 8.00 -2.06 8.53
N ALA A 13 7.53 -2.11 7.29
CA ALA A 13 8.44 -2.30 6.16
C ALA A 13 9.21 -1.01 5.89
N HIS A 14 10.48 -1.10 5.49
CA HIS A 14 11.22 0.06 4.96
C HIS A 14 11.02 0.18 3.45
N ARG A 15 10.96 -0.97 2.77
CA ARG A 15 10.75 -1.12 1.34
C ARG A 15 9.59 -2.05 1.08
N ALA A 16 8.89 -1.83 -0.01
CA ALA A 16 7.77 -2.68 -0.43
C ALA A 16 7.87 -2.96 -1.93
N TRP A 17 7.38 -4.13 -2.33
CA TRP A 17 7.15 -4.49 -3.73
C TRP A 17 5.66 -4.75 -3.89
N LEU A 18 5.04 -4.06 -4.83
CA LEU A 18 3.64 -4.24 -5.16
C LEU A 18 3.55 -5.05 -6.46
N LEU A 19 2.89 -6.20 -6.39
CA LEU A 19 2.72 -7.09 -7.53
C LEU A 19 1.24 -7.29 -7.85
N LYS A 20 0.92 -7.45 -9.13
CA LYS A 20 -0.41 -7.84 -9.62
C LYS A 20 -0.25 -8.83 -10.78
N GLY A 21 -0.91 -9.99 -10.68
CA GLY A 21 -0.87 -11.01 -11.73
C GLY A 21 0.56 -11.44 -12.11
N GLY A 22 1.43 -11.61 -11.11
CA GLY A 22 2.83 -12.00 -11.31
C GLY A 22 3.75 -10.89 -11.87
N LYS A 23 3.23 -9.69 -12.12
CA LYS A 23 4.02 -8.53 -12.59
C LYS A 23 4.23 -7.52 -11.47
N MET A 24 5.42 -6.93 -11.42
CA MET A 24 5.74 -5.85 -10.49
C MET A 24 5.14 -4.54 -11.01
N LEU A 25 4.30 -3.91 -10.18
CA LEU A 25 3.70 -2.59 -10.46
C LEU A 25 4.57 -1.45 -9.94
N ALA A 26 5.12 -1.62 -8.73
CA ALA A 26 6.00 -0.64 -8.10
C ALA A 26 6.95 -1.33 -7.13
N SER A 27 8.16 -0.80 -6.98
CA SER A 27 9.12 -1.19 -5.95
C SER A 27 9.93 0.01 -5.50
N GLY A 28 10.26 0.06 -4.21
CA GLY A 28 10.90 1.25 -3.64
C GLY A 28 10.66 1.37 -2.16
N ARG A 29 10.75 2.60 -1.65
CA ARG A 29 10.39 2.92 -0.28
C ARG A 29 8.90 2.69 -0.09
N ARG A 30 8.49 2.29 1.12
CA ARG A 30 7.08 2.03 1.43
C ARG A 30 6.16 3.19 1.04
N GLU A 31 6.63 4.43 1.18
CA GLU A 31 5.82 5.63 0.93
C GLU A 31 5.57 5.87 -0.56
N GLU A 32 6.52 5.45 -1.40
CA GLU A 32 6.46 5.56 -2.87
C GLU A 32 5.62 4.43 -3.48
N VAL A 33 5.59 3.29 -2.80
CA VAL A 33 4.93 2.07 -3.28
C VAL A 33 3.49 1.97 -2.77
N LEU A 34 3.26 2.15 -1.47
CA LEU A 34 1.95 2.05 -0.84
C LEU A 34 1.16 3.36 -0.95
N THR A 35 0.96 3.80 -2.19
CA THR A 35 0.18 5.00 -2.52
C THR A 35 -1.23 4.62 -2.96
N PRO A 36 -2.25 5.47 -2.73
CA PRO A 36 -3.60 5.19 -3.20
C PRO A 36 -3.70 4.87 -4.70
N PRO A 37 -3.02 5.57 -5.64
CA PRO A 37 -3.06 5.21 -7.05
C PRO A 37 -2.50 3.81 -7.36
N ASN A 38 -1.36 3.46 -6.76
CA ASN A 38 -0.75 2.14 -6.96
C ASN A 38 -1.66 1.02 -6.43
N LEU A 39 -2.27 1.23 -5.26
CA LEU A 39 -3.19 0.27 -4.65
C LEU A 39 -4.49 0.15 -5.44
N ALA A 40 -5.01 1.26 -5.98
CA ALA A 40 -6.16 1.21 -6.87
C ALA A 40 -5.88 0.39 -8.14
N GLN A 41 -4.70 0.55 -8.74
CA GLN A 41 -4.28 -0.28 -9.86
C GLN A 41 -4.14 -1.76 -9.46
N ALA A 42 -3.57 -2.06 -8.29
CA ALA A 42 -3.34 -3.42 -7.82
C ALA A 42 -4.64 -4.17 -7.48
N TYR A 43 -5.52 -3.54 -6.69
CA TYR A 43 -6.71 -4.14 -6.11
C TYR A 43 -8.00 -3.86 -6.90
N GLY A 44 -7.98 -2.91 -7.84
CA GLY A 44 -9.16 -2.57 -8.65
C GLY A 44 -10.24 -1.78 -7.88
N MET A 45 -9.86 -1.11 -6.79
CA MET A 45 -10.77 -0.32 -5.95
C MET A 45 -10.08 0.91 -5.37
N ASN A 46 -10.84 1.93 -5.01
CA ASN A 46 -10.28 3.18 -4.51
C ASN A 46 -9.77 3.05 -3.06
N PHE A 47 -8.70 3.78 -2.77
CA PHE A 47 -8.11 3.90 -1.45
C PHE A 47 -7.98 5.36 -1.03
N ARG A 48 -8.00 5.60 0.28
CA ARG A 48 -7.58 6.86 0.88
C ARG A 48 -6.48 6.64 1.91
N ARG A 49 -5.59 7.62 2.00
CA ARG A 49 -4.62 7.72 3.09
C ARG A 49 -5.16 8.67 4.14
N LEU A 50 -5.17 8.23 5.39
CA LEU A 50 -5.56 9.03 6.56
C LEU A 50 -4.36 9.11 7.51
N ASP A 51 -4.21 10.27 8.15
CA ASP A 51 -3.31 10.47 9.28
C ASP A 51 -4.20 10.64 10.53
N ILE A 52 -4.15 9.66 11.44
CA ILE A 52 -4.99 9.60 12.65
C ILE A 52 -4.05 9.47 13.84
N GLU A 53 -4.00 10.48 14.72
CA GLU A 53 -3.14 10.47 15.92
C GLU A 53 -1.68 10.11 15.63
N GLY A 54 -1.14 10.61 14.50
CA GLY A 54 0.23 10.32 14.06
C GLY A 54 0.40 8.96 13.36
N HIS A 55 -0.66 8.16 13.25
CA HIS A 55 -0.67 6.92 12.51
C HIS A 55 -1.21 7.10 11.09
N ARG A 56 -0.38 6.73 10.11
CA ARG A 56 -0.81 6.61 8.72
C ARG A 56 -1.60 5.33 8.52
N MET A 57 -2.77 5.47 7.91
CA MET A 57 -3.64 4.36 7.55
C MET A 57 -4.04 4.44 6.08
N LEU A 58 -4.11 3.27 5.45
CA LEU A 58 -4.71 3.04 4.15
C LEU A 58 -6.04 2.35 4.37
N ILE A 59 -7.11 2.99 3.88
CA ILE A 59 -8.47 2.46 3.93
C ILE A 59 -9.00 2.32 2.51
N SER A 60 -9.74 1.25 2.28
CA SER A 60 -10.55 1.10 1.08
C SER A 60 -11.77 2.03 1.18
N THR A 61 -12.11 2.69 0.08
CA THR A 61 -13.36 3.46 -0.05
C THR A 61 -14.29 2.70 -0.97
N ILE A 62 -15.01 1.74 -0.37
CA ILE A 62 -16.15 1.07 -0.99
C ILE A 62 -17.35 2.02 -0.94
#